data_AF-A0A818KI94-F1
#
_entry.id   AF-A0A818KI94-F1
#
_cell.length_a   1.000
_cell.length_b   1.000
_cell.length_c   1.000
_cell.angle_alpha   90.00
_cell.angle_beta   90.00
_cell.angle_gamma   90.00
#
_symmetry.space_group_name_H-M   'P 1'
#
loop_
_entity.id
_entity.type
_entity.pdbx_description
1 polymer ?
#
loop_
_entity_poly.entity_id
_entity_poly.type
_entity_poly.pdbx_seq_one_letter_code
_entity_poly.pdbx_strand_id
1 'polypeptide(L)'
;MSILILYFVLFYQCILCVFGWGPIGHSLVARLAQSQLDASTNNWIYNYIPSDLSGNLSAIASWPDIILYPDTNPLDYTNWQWSHELHFINTPDWNCEYISTRDCLNNRCVEGALKNYSQRLIDN
;
A
#
# COMPACT_ATOMS: atom_id res chain seq x y z
N MET A 1 21.02 -27.76 26.70
CA MET A 1 19.58 -27.52 26.48
C MET A 1 19.27 -26.05 26.21
N SER A 2 19.69 -25.10 27.06
CA SER A 2 19.32 -23.67 26.93
C SER A 2 19.84 -22.96 25.69
N ILE A 3 21.04 -23.30 25.19
CA ILE A 3 21.62 -22.66 24.00
C ILE A 3 20.85 -23.03 22.73
N LEU A 4 20.45 -24.29 22.58
CA LEU A 4 19.62 -24.77 21.46
C LEU A 4 18.23 -24.11 21.46
N ILE A 5 17.63 -23.93 22.63
CA ILE A 5 16.34 -23.21 22.76
C ILE A 5 16.51 -21.73 22.39
N LEU A 6 17.61 -21.08 22.81
CA LEU A 6 17.91 -19.70 22.43
C LEU A 6 18.08 -19.53 20.91
N TYR A 7 18.82 -20.43 20.26
CA TYR A 7 18.94 -20.43 18.80
C TYR A 7 17.60 -20.69 18.11
N PHE A 8 16.78 -21.60 18.62
CA PHE A 8 15.46 -21.88 18.05
C PHE A 8 14.50 -20.69 18.18
N VAL A 9 14.51 -19.99 19.33
CA VAL A 9 13.70 -18.77 19.55
C VAL A 9 14.20 -17.62 18.68
N LEU A 10 15.51 -17.39 18.59
CA LEU A 10 16.08 -16.34 17.73
C LEU A 10 15.81 -16.61 16.24
N PHE A 11 15.88 -17.88 15.81
CA PHE A 11 15.57 -18.27 14.43
C PHE A 11 14.07 -18.11 14.12
N TYR A 12 13.19 -18.46 15.06
CA TYR A 12 11.74 -18.30 14.91
C TYR A 12 11.31 -16.82 14.86
N GLN A 13 11.94 -15.95 15.66
CA GLN A 13 11.68 -14.50 15.62
C GLN A 13 12.11 -13.88 14.27
N CYS A 14 13.18 -14.38 13.66
CA CYS A 14 13.69 -13.88 12.37
C CYS A 14 12.79 -14.29 11.18
N ILE A 15 12.04 -15.39 11.31
CA ILE A 15 11.10 -15.87 10.28
C ILE A 15 9.83 -15.00 10.22
N LEU A 16 9.51 -14.26 11.28
CA LEU A 16 8.31 -13.41 11.37
C LEU A 16 8.52 -11.98 10.84
N CYS A 17 9.65 -11.67 10.20
CA CYS A 17 9.79 -10.41 9.46
C CYS A 17 8.82 -10.40 8.27
N VAL A 18 7.64 -9.83 8.48
CA VAL A 18 6.69 -9.55 7.40
C VAL A 18 7.20 -8.33 6.66
N PHE A 19 7.62 -8.53 5.42
CA PHE A 19 7.99 -7.44 4.53
C PHE A 19 6.73 -6.81 3.93
N GLY A 20 6.75 -5.49 3.72
CA GLY A 20 5.76 -4.81 2.90
C GLY A 20 5.78 -5.32 1.45
N TRP A 21 4.73 -5.02 0.70
CA TRP A 21 4.67 -5.39 -0.71
C TRP A 21 5.65 -4.54 -1.53
N GLY A 22 6.39 -5.19 -2.41
CA GLY A 22 7.09 -4.51 -3.50
C GLY A 22 6.22 -4.46 -4.78
N PRO A 23 6.80 -4.07 -5.92
CA PRO A 23 6.05 -3.92 -7.18
C PRO A 23 5.28 -5.17 -7.62
N ILE A 24 5.87 -6.36 -7.42
CA ILE A 24 5.24 -7.64 -7.72
C ILE A 24 4.00 -7.87 -6.85
N GLY A 25 4.10 -7.58 -5.55
CA GLY A 25 3.01 -7.74 -4.60
C GLY A 25 1.81 -6.85 -4.94
N HIS A 26 2.08 -5.55 -5.14
CA HIS A 26 1.06 -4.58 -5.56
C HIS A 26 0.39 -4.99 -6.87
N SER A 27 1.18 -5.40 -7.88
CA SER A 27 0.65 -5.85 -9.17
C SER A 27 -0.24 -7.09 -9.04
N LEU A 28 0.16 -8.06 -8.21
CA LEU A 28 -0.61 -9.28 -7.99
C LEU A 28 -1.95 -8.98 -7.31
N VAL A 29 -1.95 -8.16 -6.25
CA VAL A 29 -3.17 -7.76 -5.54
C VAL A 29 -4.12 -7.03 -6.49
N ALA A 30 -3.62 -6.06 -7.25
CA ALA A 30 -4.42 -5.31 -8.22
C ALA A 30 -5.03 -6.20 -9.31
N ARG A 31 -4.26 -7.18 -9.82
CA ARG A 31 -4.74 -8.13 -10.82
C ARG A 31 -5.83 -9.05 -10.26
N LEU A 32 -5.65 -9.56 -9.04
CA LEU A 32 -6.65 -10.39 -8.37
C LEU A 32 -7.93 -9.60 -8.08
N ALA A 33 -7.81 -8.35 -7.63
CA ALA A 33 -8.93 -7.45 -7.43
C ALA A 33 -9.69 -7.20 -8.74
N GLN A 34 -8.98 -6.84 -9.81
CA GLN A 34 -9.59 -6.56 -11.12
C GLN A 34 -10.35 -7.76 -11.68
N SER A 35 -9.86 -8.98 -11.47
CA SER A 35 -10.53 -10.21 -11.91
C SER A 35 -11.89 -10.48 -11.24
N GLN A 36 -12.16 -9.80 -10.12
CA GLN A 36 -13.40 -9.93 -9.34
C GLN A 36 -14.38 -8.77 -9.58
N LEU A 37 -14.00 -7.78 -10.39
CA LEU A 37 -14.86 -6.64 -10.70
C LEU A 37 -15.91 -6.98 -11.75
N ASP A 38 -17.10 -6.39 -11.62
CA ASP A 38 -18.13 -6.50 -12.66
C ASP A 38 -17.73 -5.74 -13.94
N ALA A 39 -18.50 -5.98 -15.01
CA ALA A 39 -18.23 -5.37 -16.31
C ALA A 39 -18.34 -3.84 -16.28
N SER A 40 -19.26 -3.29 -15.47
CA SER A 40 -19.47 -1.84 -15.39
C SER A 40 -18.28 -1.13 -14.74
N THR A 41 -17.73 -1.72 -13.68
CA THR A 41 -16.55 -1.21 -12.96
C THR A 41 -15.30 -1.34 -13.81
N ASN A 42 -15.12 -2.47 -14.52
CA ASN A 42 -14.01 -2.63 -15.46
C ASN A 42 -14.06 -1.59 -16.59
N ASN A 43 -15.24 -1.30 -17.13
CA ASN A 43 -15.39 -0.25 -18.13
C ASN A 43 -15.10 1.15 -17.57
N TRP A 44 -15.50 1.43 -16.32
CA TRP A 44 -15.14 2.69 -15.67
C TRP A 44 -13.62 2.83 -15.51
N ILE A 45 -12.93 1.80 -15.02
CA ILE A 45 -11.46 1.79 -14.90
C ILE A 45 -10.78 2.02 -16.25
N TYR A 46 -11.26 1.34 -17.30
CA TYR A 46 -10.73 1.49 -18.66
C TYR A 46 -10.75 2.94 -19.15
N ASN A 47 -11.79 3.69 -18.79
CA ASN A 47 -11.93 5.10 -19.18
C ASN A 47 -11.21 6.06 -18.22
N TYR A 48 -10.94 5.64 -16.98
CA TYR A 48 -10.35 6.49 -15.94
C TYR A 48 -8.81 6.51 -15.97
N ILE A 49 -8.17 5.37 -16.26
CA ILE A 49 -6.71 5.27 -16.27
C ILE A 49 -6.12 5.63 -17.65
N PRO A 50 -4.80 5.95 -17.76
CA PRO A 50 -4.17 6.27 -19.03
C PRO A 50 -4.44 5.23 -20.13
N SER A 51 -4.77 5.70 -21.33
CA SER A 51 -5.26 4.87 -22.43
C SER A 51 -4.23 3.84 -22.93
N ASP A 52 -2.95 4.17 -22.82
CA ASP A 52 -1.82 3.28 -23.15
C ASP A 52 -1.76 2.02 -22.26
N LEU A 53 -2.39 2.07 -21.09
CA LEU A 53 -2.46 0.93 -20.17
C LEU A 53 -3.67 0.03 -20.43
N SER A 54 -4.57 0.40 -21.33
CA SER A 54 -5.71 -0.43 -21.76
C SER A 54 -6.55 -0.98 -20.60
N GLY A 55 -6.77 -0.18 -19.56
CA GLY A 55 -7.52 -0.60 -18.37
C GLY A 55 -6.78 -1.57 -17.43
N ASN A 56 -5.48 -1.83 -17.64
CA ASN A 56 -4.70 -2.73 -16.78
C ASN A 56 -4.39 -2.09 -15.41
N LEU A 57 -5.17 -2.43 -14.38
CA LEU A 57 -4.99 -1.89 -13.03
C LEU A 57 -3.65 -2.30 -12.40
N SER A 58 -3.14 -3.50 -12.74
CA SER A 58 -1.86 -3.97 -12.21
C SER A 58 -0.66 -3.15 -12.67
N ALA A 59 -0.76 -2.49 -13.84
CA ALA A 59 0.31 -1.67 -14.37
C ALA A 59 0.54 -0.36 -13.59
N ILE A 60 -0.49 0.13 -12.88
CA ILE A 60 -0.42 1.36 -12.08
C ILE A 60 -0.34 1.11 -10.57
N ALA A 61 -0.41 -0.14 -10.14
CA ALA A 61 -0.56 -0.49 -8.72
C ALA A 61 0.61 0.00 -7.84
N SER A 62 1.79 0.17 -8.43
CA SER A 62 3.00 0.67 -7.74
C SER A 62 3.26 2.15 -7.97
N TRP A 63 2.43 2.85 -8.74
CA TRP A 63 2.58 4.29 -8.99
C TRP A 63 2.73 5.10 -7.69
N PRO A 64 1.94 4.86 -6.61
CA PRO A 64 2.10 5.60 -5.36
C PRO A 64 3.49 5.45 -4.71
N ASP A 65 4.16 4.31 -4.86
CA ASP A 65 5.53 4.13 -4.35
C ASP A 65 6.54 4.81 -5.28
N ILE A 66 6.36 4.64 -6.59
CA ILE A 66 7.29 5.11 -7.62
C ILE A 66 7.41 6.64 -7.62
N ILE A 67 6.34 7.39 -7.35
CA ILE A 67 6.40 8.86 -7.38
C ILE A 67 7.21 9.48 -6.22
N LEU A 68 7.55 8.70 -5.19
CA LEU A 68 8.21 9.17 -3.98
C LEU A 68 9.73 9.29 -4.13
N TYR A 69 10.34 8.72 -5.17
CA TYR A 69 11.80 8.61 -5.25
C TYR A 69 12.39 9.42 -6.42
N PRO A 70 13.60 10.00 -6.26
CA PRO A 70 14.23 10.84 -7.27
C PRO A 70 14.70 10.07 -8.52
N ASP A 71 14.98 8.77 -8.41
CA ASP A 71 15.38 7.93 -9.54
C ASP A 71 14.19 7.61 -10.47
N THR A 72 12.98 7.54 -9.92
CA THR A 72 11.75 7.23 -10.64
C THR A 72 10.89 8.46 -10.96
N ASN A 73 10.99 9.54 -10.18
CA ASN A 73 10.28 10.81 -10.38
C ASN A 73 11.21 12.03 -10.18
N PRO A 74 12.27 12.16 -10.98
CA PRO A 74 13.33 13.16 -10.77
C PRO A 74 12.85 14.62 -10.80
N LEU A 75 11.72 14.89 -11.48
CA LEU A 75 11.22 16.24 -11.69
C LEU A 75 10.29 16.73 -10.58
N ASP A 76 9.65 15.81 -9.84
CA ASP A 76 8.51 16.18 -8.99
C ASP A 76 8.42 15.40 -7.67
N TYR A 77 9.33 14.46 -7.37
CA TYR A 77 9.21 13.59 -6.17
C TYR A 77 9.06 14.36 -4.85
N THR A 78 9.63 15.57 -4.75
CA THR A 78 9.51 16.43 -3.56
C THR A 78 8.07 16.85 -3.29
N ASN A 79 7.26 17.06 -4.33
CA ASN A 79 5.85 17.41 -4.22
C ASN A 79 4.97 16.23 -3.83
N TRP A 80 5.50 15.00 -3.81
CA TRP A 80 4.79 13.79 -3.41
C TRP A 80 5.17 13.29 -2.01
N GLN A 81 6.17 13.87 -1.35
CA GLN A 81 6.63 13.41 -0.03
C GLN A 81 5.53 13.45 1.05
N TRP A 82 4.53 14.31 0.89
CA TRP A 82 3.39 14.35 1.80
C TRP A 82 2.59 13.03 1.83
N SER A 83 2.63 12.23 0.76
CA SER A 83 1.89 10.97 0.69
C SER A 83 2.65 9.80 1.32
N HIS A 84 3.91 9.96 1.70
CA HIS A 84 4.73 8.88 2.26
C HIS A 84 4.07 8.20 3.48
N GLU A 85 3.55 9.01 4.42
CA GLU A 85 2.87 8.51 5.63
C GLU A 85 1.56 7.75 5.32
N LEU A 86 1.02 7.89 4.11
CA LEU A 86 -0.22 7.22 3.70
C LEU A 86 -0.01 5.74 3.37
N HIS A 87 1.22 5.24 3.35
CA HIS A 87 1.52 3.85 3.01
C HIS A 87 1.50 2.90 4.22
N PHE A 88 1.45 3.44 5.44
CA PHE A 88 1.56 2.62 6.66
C PHE A 88 0.76 3.20 7.83
N ILE A 89 0.73 2.44 8.92
CA ILE A 89 0.32 2.85 10.26
C ILE A 89 1.41 2.36 11.21
N ASN A 90 1.95 3.26 12.01
CA ASN A 90 2.84 2.89 13.11
C ASN A 90 2.00 2.63 14.36
N THR A 91 2.13 1.44 14.92
CA THR A 91 1.54 1.09 16.21
C THR A 91 2.63 1.10 17.29
N PRO A 92 2.30 1.28 18.58
CA PRO A 92 3.30 1.24 19.64
C PRO A 92 4.03 -0.09 19.66
N ASP A 93 5.34 -0.05 19.88
CA ASP A 93 6.17 -1.24 19.93
C ASP A 93 5.61 -2.26 20.92
N TRP A 94 5.62 -3.54 20.52
CA TRP A 94 5.13 -4.68 21.30
C TRP A 94 3.63 -4.63 21.65
N ASN A 95 2.90 -3.65 21.10
CA ASN A 95 1.46 -3.58 21.19
C ASN A 95 0.86 -4.04 19.85
N CYS A 96 0.45 -5.31 19.76
CA CYS A 96 -0.18 -5.88 18.56
C CYS A 96 -1.64 -5.44 18.40
N GLU A 97 -1.95 -4.20 18.75
CA GLU A 97 -3.28 -3.61 18.70
C GLU A 97 -3.24 -2.27 17.96
N TYR A 98 -4.10 -2.16 16.95
CA TYR A 98 -4.36 -0.94 16.22
C TYR A 98 -5.52 -0.15 16.85
N ILE A 99 -5.29 1.12 17.16
CA ILE A 99 -6.30 2.06 17.66
C ILE A 99 -6.28 3.30 16.76
N SER A 100 -7.29 3.44 15.90
CA SER A 100 -7.35 4.51 14.88
C SER A 100 -7.10 5.91 15.43
N THR A 101 -7.69 6.27 16.58
CA THR A 101 -7.53 7.61 17.19
C THR A 101 -6.11 7.89 17.70
N ARG A 102 -5.32 6.85 17.98
CA ARG A 102 -3.93 6.96 18.45
C ARG A 102 -2.95 6.84 17.29
N ASP A 103 -3.18 5.88 16.40
CA ASP A 103 -2.21 5.43 15.40
C ASP A 103 -2.39 6.10 14.02
N CYS A 104 -3.56 6.71 13.75
CA CYS A 104 -3.85 7.42 12.51
C CYS A 104 -4.19 8.90 12.76
N LEU A 105 -3.26 9.62 13.37
CA LEU A 105 -3.45 11.03 13.69
C LEU A 105 -3.72 11.86 12.42
N ASN A 106 -4.73 12.73 12.48
CA ASN A 106 -5.11 13.64 11.40
C ASN A 106 -5.40 12.95 10.04
N ASN A 107 -5.78 11.68 10.04
CA ASN A 107 -5.96 10.87 8.82
C ASN A 107 -4.70 10.73 7.95
N ARG A 108 -3.51 10.98 8.52
CA ARG A 108 -2.21 10.84 7.83
C ARG A 108 -1.66 9.43 8.01
N CYS A 109 -2.39 8.45 7.50
CA CYS A 109 -2.03 7.04 7.52
C CYS A 109 -2.77 6.29 6.39
N VAL A 110 -2.49 5.00 6.19
CA VAL A 110 -3.18 4.20 5.16
C VAL A 110 -4.69 4.09 5.35
N GLU A 111 -5.19 4.00 6.59
CA GLU A 111 -6.65 4.01 6.84
C GLU A 111 -7.28 5.35 6.41
N GLY A 112 -6.64 6.46 6.75
CA GLY A 112 -7.10 7.80 6.37
C GLY A 112 -7.08 8.02 4.85
N ALA A 113 -6.05 7.52 4.18
CA ALA A 113 -5.94 7.54 2.72
C ALA A 113 -7.07 6.74 2.07
N LEU A 114 -7.34 5.51 2.54
CA LEU A 114 -8.43 4.68 2.04
C LEU A 114 -9.78 5.40 2.16
N LYS A 115 -10.07 6.02 3.31
CA LYS A 115 -11.30 6.81 3.50
C LYS A 115 -11.38 7.98 2.52
N ASN A 116 -10.32 8.79 2.41
CA ASN A 116 -10.26 9.96 1.55
C ASN A 116 -10.45 9.60 0.06
N TYR A 117 -9.64 8.68 -0.47
CA TYR A 117 -9.69 8.34 -1.89
C TYR A 117 -10.96 7.55 -2.26
N SER A 118 -11.54 6.79 -1.33
CA SER A 118 -12.87 6.18 -1.55
C SER A 118 -13.94 7.25 -1.69
N GLN A 119 -13.95 8.26 -0.80
CA GLN A 119 -14.92 9.35 -0.87
C GLN A 119 -14.76 10.15 -2.17
N ARG A 120 -13.53 10.43 -2.61
CA ARG A 120 -13.27 11.13 -3.89
C ARG A 120 -13.77 10.35 -5.11
N LEU A 121 -13.82 9.02 -5.06
CA LEU A 121 -14.40 8.20 -6.12
C LEU A 121 -15.93 8.24 -6.12
N ILE A 122 -16.55 8.46 -4.95
CA ILE A 122 -18.01 8.59 -4.81
C ILE A 122 -18.47 10.00 -5.21
N ASP A 123 -17.72 11.04 -4.83
CA ASP A 123 -18.01 12.45 -5.10
C ASP A 123 -17.75 12.87 -6.56
N ASN A 124 -17.29 11.92 -7.38
CA ASN A 124 -16.84 12.11 -8.74
C ASN A 124 -17.97 12.48 -9.70
#